data_AF-A0A2D6P4P2-F1
#
_entry.id   AF-A0A2D6P4P2-F1
#
_cell.length_a   1.000
_cell.length_b   1.000
_cell.length_c   1.000
_cell.angle_alpha   90.00
_cell.angle_beta   90.00
_cell.angle_gamma   90.00
#
_symmetry.space_group_name_H-M   'P 1'
#
loop_
_entity.id
_entity.type
_entity.pdbx_description
1 polymer ?
#
loop_
_entity_poly.entity_id
_entity_poly.type
_entity_poly.pdbx_seq_one_letter_code
_entity_poly.pdbx_strand_id
1 'polypeptide(L)'
;MVKQKKVKWGRPDKFEILLLLAYGLFLYLFNDMVNLMSNDPLLFKATGQIISGLSIPIIGILWVSLILFHVSLFGLVSRSIWKRGTTHKYIDMGVGMWMFIGVFAVIISTVVMLSGRPPEYEIPWLFGVGRITLYHAGLFLFQIPGMVYFAITK
;
A
#
# COMPACT_ATOMS: atom_id res chain seq x y z
N MET A 1 19.56 0.59 38.89
CA MET A 1 18.13 0.95 38.80
C MET A 1 17.82 1.28 37.33
N VAL A 2 17.29 0.33 36.57
CA VAL A 2 16.97 0.55 35.14
C VAL A 2 15.68 1.37 35.09
N LYS A 3 15.77 2.66 34.74
CA LYS A 3 14.58 3.49 34.50
C LYS A 3 13.82 2.88 33.32
N GLN A 4 12.69 2.22 33.59
CA GLN A 4 11.75 1.81 32.54
C GLN A 4 11.27 3.08 31.83
N LYS A 5 11.70 3.26 30.56
CA LYS A 5 11.13 4.31 29.70
C LYS A 5 9.65 3.98 29.52
N LYS A 6 8.76 4.80 30.08
CA LYS A 6 7.32 4.72 29.79
C LYS A 6 7.14 4.82 28.27
N VAL A 7 6.46 3.83 27.70
CA VAL A 7 6.00 3.84 26.31
C VAL A 7 5.08 5.05 26.14
N LYS A 8 5.50 6.03 25.34
CA LYS A 8 4.65 7.16 24.98
C LYS A 8 3.90 6.79 23.71
N TRP A 9 2.62 6.51 23.86
CA TRP A 9 1.69 6.49 22.73
C TRP A 9 1.57 7.92 22.21
N GLY A 10 2.05 8.14 20.98
CA GLY A 10 2.00 9.44 20.31
C GLY A 10 0.60 9.81 19.83
N ARG A 11 0.44 11.05 19.35
CA ARG A 11 -0.70 11.44 18.52
C ARG A 11 -0.13 11.92 17.18
N PRO A 12 -0.68 11.47 16.04
CA PRO A 12 -0.07 11.76 14.76
C PRO A 12 -0.17 13.26 14.51
N ASP A 13 0.91 13.85 14.01
CA ASP A 13 0.91 15.25 13.64
C ASP A 13 0.02 15.50 12.40
N LYS A 14 -0.30 16.76 12.10
CA LYS A 14 -1.17 17.11 10.98
C LYS A 14 -0.66 16.56 9.63
N PHE A 15 0.66 16.42 9.48
CA PHE A 15 1.27 15.91 8.26
C PHE A 15 1.19 14.38 8.19
N GLU A 16 1.41 13.68 9.30
CA GLU A 16 1.18 12.23 9.44
C GLU A 16 -0.29 11.88 9.14
N ILE A 17 -1.25 12.69 9.64
CA ILE A 17 -2.67 12.54 9.31
C ILE A 17 -2.92 12.73 7.82
N LEU A 18 -2.34 13.76 7.19
CA LEU A 18 -2.47 13.98 5.76
C LEU A 18 -1.94 12.80 4.94
N LEU A 19 -0.78 12.25 5.33
CA LEU A 19 -0.20 11.07 4.68
C LEU A 19 -1.06 9.81 4.88
N LEU A 20 -1.66 9.62 6.05
CA LEU A 20 -2.61 8.51 6.30
C LEU A 20 -3.85 8.63 5.42
N LEU A 21 -4.42 9.84 5.29
CA LEU A 21 -5.57 10.09 4.44
C LEU A 21 -5.24 9.90 2.96
N ALA A 22 -4.09 10.43 2.51
CA ALA A 22 -3.62 10.24 1.14
C ALA A 22 -3.38 8.75 0.85
N TYR A 23 -2.72 8.03 1.75
CA TYR A 23 -2.54 6.59 1.63
C TYR A 23 -3.89 5.86 1.49
N GLY A 24 -4.85 6.14 2.37
CA GLY A 24 -6.17 5.50 2.33
C GLY A 24 -6.93 5.78 1.03
N LEU A 25 -6.92 7.03 0.56
CA LEU A 25 -7.57 7.44 -0.68
C LEU A 25 -6.93 6.75 -1.90
N PHE A 26 -5.60 6.81 -2.02
CA PHE A 26 -4.90 6.24 -3.17
C PHE A 26 -4.88 4.70 -3.13
N LEU A 27 -4.85 4.08 -1.96
CA LEU A 27 -5.05 2.65 -1.81
C LEU A 27 -6.45 2.24 -2.30
N TYR A 28 -7.48 2.98 -1.89
CA TYR A 28 -8.86 2.72 -2.33
C TYR A 28 -8.96 2.81 -3.86
N LEU A 29 -8.49 3.91 -4.44
CA LEU A 29 -8.49 4.11 -5.90
C LEU A 29 -7.73 3.00 -6.62
N PHE A 30 -6.55 2.63 -6.11
CA PHE A 30 -5.75 1.57 -6.69
C PHE A 30 -6.45 0.22 -6.65
N ASN A 31 -7.05 -0.13 -5.50
CA ASN A 31 -7.78 -1.38 -5.33
C ASN A 31 -9.01 -1.46 -6.24
N ASP A 32 -9.72 -0.34 -6.41
CA ASP A 32 -10.85 -0.25 -7.33
C ASP A 32 -10.39 -0.48 -8.78
N MET A 33 -9.29 0.15 -9.20
CA MET A 33 -8.74 -0.07 -10.55
C MET A 33 -8.26 -1.50 -10.76
N VAL A 34 -7.61 -2.13 -9.76
CA VAL A 34 -7.21 -3.54 -9.82
C VAL A 34 -8.44 -4.43 -9.99
N ASN A 35 -9.53 -4.18 -9.26
CA ASN A 35 -10.77 -4.94 -9.38
C ASN A 35 -11.45 -4.77 -10.74
N LEU A 36 -11.51 -3.55 -11.27
CA LEU A 36 -12.05 -3.28 -12.59
C LEU A 36 -11.23 -3.97 -13.68
N MET A 37 -9.90 -3.79 -13.67
CA MET A 37 -9.01 -4.39 -14.68
C MET A 37 -8.95 -5.91 -14.58
N SER A 38 -9.16 -6.49 -13.40
CA SER A 38 -9.14 -7.96 -13.24
C SER A 38 -10.32 -8.66 -13.91
N ASN A 39 -11.39 -7.93 -14.20
CA ASN A 39 -12.61 -8.46 -14.83
C ASN A 39 -12.81 -7.97 -16.28
N ASP A 40 -11.94 -7.08 -16.77
CA ASP A 40 -12.08 -6.46 -18.09
C ASP A 40 -11.07 -7.03 -19.10
N PRO A 41 -11.53 -7.67 -20.20
CA PRO A 41 -10.64 -8.21 -21.24
C PRO A 41 -9.86 -7.14 -22.00
N LEU A 42 -10.25 -5.86 -21.92
CA LEU A 42 -9.60 -4.77 -22.63
C LEU A 42 -8.36 -4.22 -21.90
N LEU A 43 -8.15 -4.56 -20.61
CA LEU A 43 -7.02 -4.20 -19.74
C LEU A 43 -6.47 -2.77 -19.98
N PHE A 44 -5.54 -2.61 -20.93
CA PHE A 44 -4.88 -1.36 -21.30
C PHE A 44 -5.77 -0.34 -22.03
N LYS A 45 -6.85 -0.80 -22.69
CA LYS A 45 -7.80 0.04 -23.42
C LYS A 45 -9.05 0.37 -22.61
N ALA A 46 -9.16 -0.17 -21.40
CA ALA A 46 -10.30 0.10 -20.53
C ALA A 46 -10.32 1.58 -20.13
N THR A 47 -11.42 2.26 -20.46
CA THR A 47 -11.67 3.66 -20.10
C THR A 47 -12.78 3.72 -19.05
N GLY A 48 -12.53 4.41 -17.95
CA GLY A 48 -13.54 4.68 -16.91
C GLY A 48 -14.08 6.09 -17.02
N GLN A 49 -15.36 6.30 -16.73
CA GLN A 49 -15.95 7.63 -16.55
C GLN A 49 -15.95 7.96 -15.05
N ILE A 50 -15.05 8.86 -14.62
CA ILE A 50 -14.90 9.18 -13.18
C ILE A 50 -15.75 10.41 -12.81
N ILE A 51 -15.79 11.45 -13.66
CA ILE A 51 -16.54 12.70 -13.41
C ILE A 51 -17.01 13.28 -14.76
N SER A 52 -18.30 13.58 -14.89
CA SER A 52 -18.92 14.33 -16.01
C SER A 52 -18.41 13.97 -17.43
N GLY A 53 -18.45 12.70 -17.80
CA GLY A 53 -18.13 12.27 -19.17
C GLY A 53 -16.65 12.30 -19.56
N LEU A 54 -15.75 12.69 -18.64
CA LEU A 54 -14.30 12.60 -18.88
C LEU A 54 -13.88 11.13 -18.85
N SER A 55 -13.55 10.60 -20.02
CA SER A 55 -13.03 9.23 -20.17
C SER A 55 -11.54 9.24 -19.86
N ILE A 56 -11.16 8.65 -18.72
CA ILE A 56 -9.76 8.54 -18.32
C ILE A 56 -9.31 7.09 -18.52
N PRO A 57 -8.13 6.84 -19.13
CA PRO A 57 -7.56 5.50 -19.21
C PRO A 57 -7.36 4.94 -17.80
N ILE A 58 -8.01 3.80 -17.49
CA ILE A 58 -7.98 3.15 -16.17
C ILE A 58 -6.53 2.85 -15.74
N ILE A 59 -5.68 2.51 -16.70
CA ILE A 59 -4.25 2.28 -16.46
C ILE A 59 -3.52 3.52 -15.94
N GLY A 60 -3.92 4.73 -16.36
CA GLY A 60 -3.35 5.97 -15.86
C GLY A 60 -3.66 6.17 -14.38
N ILE A 61 -4.92 5.94 -14.00
CA ILE A 61 -5.35 6.02 -12.60
C ILE A 61 -4.67 4.92 -11.77
N LEU A 62 -4.51 3.70 -12.32
CA LEU A 62 -3.80 2.61 -11.67
C LEU A 62 -2.37 3.03 -11.29
N TRP A 63 -1.59 3.57 -12.22
CA TRP A 63 -0.21 3.97 -11.93
C TRP A 63 -0.13 5.17 -10.99
N VAL A 64 -0.96 6.19 -11.19
CA VAL A 64 -0.98 7.37 -10.33
C VAL A 64 -1.35 6.98 -8.90
N SER A 65 -2.39 6.16 -8.72
CA SER A 65 -2.80 5.67 -7.40
C SER A 65 -1.74 4.76 -6.78
N LEU A 66 -1.13 3.84 -7.55
CA LEU A 66 -0.02 3.01 -7.11
C LEU A 66 1.14 3.87 -6.57
N ILE A 67 1.60 4.86 -7.34
CA ILE A 67 2.73 5.71 -6.98
C ILE A 67 2.38 6.55 -5.75
N LEU A 68 1.23 7.22 -5.75
CA LEU A 68 0.87 8.15 -4.68
C LEU A 68 0.59 7.45 -3.36
N PHE A 69 0.00 6.25 -3.38
CA PHE A 69 -0.16 5.48 -2.14
C PHE A 69 1.21 5.06 -1.59
N HIS A 70 2.14 4.60 -2.43
CA HIS A 70 3.49 4.22 -2.00
C HIS A 70 4.29 5.42 -1.51
N VAL A 71 4.24 6.56 -2.19
CA VAL A 71 4.91 7.80 -1.73
C VAL A 71 4.38 8.21 -0.36
N SER A 72 3.07 8.11 -0.13
CA SER A 72 2.45 8.42 1.17
C SER A 72 2.94 7.46 2.27
N LEU A 73 3.00 6.16 1.94
CA LEU A 73 3.54 5.10 2.79
C LEU A 73 5.00 5.39 3.18
N PHE A 74 5.85 5.68 2.19
CA PHE A 74 7.26 5.99 2.38
C PHE A 74 7.47 7.25 3.20
N GLY A 75 6.70 8.30 2.94
CA GLY A 75 6.74 9.53 3.71
C GLY A 75 6.43 9.27 5.19
N LEU A 76 5.43 8.43 5.48
CA LEU A 76 5.01 8.11 6.83
C LEU A 76 6.06 7.25 7.57
N VAL A 77 6.57 6.21 6.93
CA VAL A 77 7.62 5.33 7.49
C VAL A 77 8.91 6.12 7.72
N SER A 78 9.35 6.91 6.74
CA SER A 78 10.57 7.71 6.84
C SER A 78 10.44 8.80 7.89
N ARG A 79 9.29 9.44 8.01
CA ARG A 79 9.09 10.39 9.12
C ARG A 79 9.10 9.69 10.47
N SER A 80 8.47 8.52 10.56
CA SER A 80 8.36 7.74 11.80
C SER A 80 9.70 7.29 12.37
N ILE A 81 10.64 6.86 11.52
CA ILE A 81 11.98 6.39 11.91
C ILE A 81 12.90 7.57 12.29
N TRP A 82 12.76 8.73 11.64
CA TRP A 82 13.62 9.91 11.86
C TRP A 82 13.02 10.95 12.84
N LYS A 83 11.80 10.75 13.36
CA LYS A 83 11.17 11.62 14.38
C LYS A 83 12.02 11.63 15.65
N ARG A 84 12.56 12.79 16.03
CA ARG A 84 13.37 12.94 17.25
C ARG A 84 12.52 12.59 18.49
N GLY A 85 13.07 11.78 19.39
CA GLY A 85 12.42 11.41 20.65
C GLY A 85 11.47 10.19 20.60
N THR A 86 11.41 9.47 19.48
CA THR A 86 10.70 8.17 19.40
C THR A 86 11.35 7.14 20.33
N THR A 87 10.53 6.47 21.14
CA THR A 87 10.93 5.32 21.97
C THR A 87 10.98 4.01 21.17
N HIS A 88 10.46 4.00 19.93
CA HIS A 88 10.20 2.79 19.16
C HIS A 88 11.05 2.67 17.89
N LYS A 89 12.15 3.42 17.75
CA LYS A 89 12.93 3.51 16.49
C LYS A 89 13.20 2.17 15.80
N TYR A 90 13.61 1.14 16.55
CA TYR A 90 13.89 -0.19 15.98
C TYR A 90 12.63 -0.95 15.58
N ILE A 91 11.54 -0.79 16.33
CA ILE A 91 10.23 -1.36 15.99
C ILE A 91 9.66 -0.65 14.77
N ASP A 92 9.76 0.68 14.70
CA ASP A 92 9.35 1.50 13.56
C ASP A 92 10.09 1.06 12.28
N MET A 93 11.39 0.77 12.39
CA MET A 93 12.19 0.24 11.28
C MET A 93 11.74 -1.17 10.89
N GLY A 94 11.50 -2.06 11.85
CA GLY A 94 11.01 -3.42 11.59
C GLY A 94 9.64 -3.43 10.91
N VAL A 95 8.70 -2.62 11.39
CA VAL A 95 7.37 -2.45 10.78
C VAL A 95 7.48 -1.81 9.39
N GLY A 96 8.37 -0.83 9.21
CA GLY A 96 8.65 -0.25 7.90
C GLY A 96 9.18 -1.29 6.90
N MET A 97 10.13 -2.14 7.31
CA MET A 97 10.65 -3.24 6.49
C MET A 97 9.57 -4.29 6.17
N TRP A 98 8.74 -4.64 7.16
CA TRP A 98 7.57 -5.51 6.96
C TRP A 98 6.66 -4.95 5.87
N MET A 99 6.30 -3.68 5.96
CA MET A 99 5.42 -3.04 4.98
C MET A 99 6.04 -2.99 3.58
N PHE A 100 7.36 -2.87 3.49
CA PHE A 100 8.10 -2.92 2.22
C PHE A 100 8.01 -4.29 1.53
N ILE A 101 7.93 -5.39 2.29
CA ILE A 101 7.62 -6.72 1.71
C ILE A 101 6.22 -6.68 1.07
N GLY A 102 5.26 -6.03 1.72
CA GLY A 102 3.92 -5.81 1.18
C GLY A 102 3.91 -5.03 -0.15
N VAL A 103 4.73 -3.98 -0.24
CA VAL A 103 4.93 -3.20 -1.48
C VAL A 103 5.33 -4.10 -2.63
N PHE A 104 6.35 -4.95 -2.43
CA PHE A 104 6.78 -5.88 -3.47
C PHE A 104 5.70 -6.89 -3.86
N ALA A 105 4.98 -7.45 -2.89
CA ALA A 105 3.88 -8.39 -3.16
C ALA A 105 2.78 -7.75 -4.03
N VAL A 106 2.39 -6.51 -3.70
CA VAL A 106 1.41 -5.74 -4.49
C VAL A 106 1.94 -5.47 -5.91
N ILE A 107 3.17 -4.96 -6.04
CA ILE A 107 3.77 -4.66 -7.36
C ILE A 107 3.87 -5.91 -8.22
N ILE A 108 4.35 -7.03 -7.68
CA ILE A 108 4.45 -8.30 -8.41
C ILE A 108 3.07 -8.72 -8.92
N SER A 109 2.05 -8.71 -8.05
CA SER A 109 0.70 -9.07 -8.47
C SER A 109 0.17 -8.14 -9.57
N THR A 110 0.42 -6.84 -9.47
CA THR A 110 0.00 -5.86 -10.47
C THR A 110 0.71 -6.08 -11.80
N VAL A 111 2.01 -6.38 -11.80
CA VAL A 111 2.76 -6.71 -13.04
C VAL A 111 2.21 -7.98 -13.69
N VAL A 112 1.91 -9.00 -12.90
CA VAL A 112 1.29 -10.25 -13.38
C VAL A 112 -0.10 -9.98 -13.95
N MET A 113 -0.88 -9.09 -13.33
CA MET A 113 -2.18 -8.64 -13.85
C MET A 113 -2.04 -7.93 -15.19
N LEU A 114 -1.11 -6.99 -15.30
CA LEU A 114 -0.83 -6.26 -16.54
C LEU A 114 -0.29 -7.17 -17.65
N SER A 115 0.25 -8.34 -17.30
CA SER A 115 0.63 -9.38 -18.26
C SER A 115 -0.56 -10.19 -18.80
N GLY A 116 -1.79 -9.83 -18.43
CA GLY A 116 -3.03 -10.49 -18.87
C GLY A 116 -3.28 -11.84 -18.21
N ARG A 117 -2.60 -12.13 -17.09
CA ARG A 117 -2.85 -13.37 -16.32
C ARG A 117 -4.08 -13.22 -15.45
N PRO A 118 -4.98 -14.21 -15.37
CA PRO A 118 -6.19 -14.10 -14.55
C PRO A 118 -5.88 -14.11 -13.04
N PRO A 119 -6.84 -13.78 -12.16
CA PRO A 119 -6.64 -13.74 -10.70
C PRO A 119 -6.14 -15.04 -10.08
N GLU A 120 -6.59 -16.18 -10.59
CA GLU A 120 -6.24 -17.53 -10.17
C GLU A 120 -4.88 -18.02 -10.68
N TYR A 121 -4.21 -17.23 -11.53
CA TYR A 121 -2.89 -17.60 -12.04
C TYR A 121 -1.88 -17.78 -10.90
N GLU A 122 -1.34 -18.99 -10.81
CA GLU A 122 -0.26 -19.34 -9.88
C GLU A 122 1.08 -18.86 -10.43
N ILE A 123 1.85 -18.15 -9.61
CA ILE A 123 3.16 -17.61 -9.98
C ILE A 123 4.23 -18.68 -9.71
N PRO A 124 4.81 -19.35 -10.75
CA PRO A 124 5.62 -20.55 -10.52
C PRO A 124 6.91 -20.28 -9.74
N TRP A 125 7.54 -19.14 -10.01
CA TRP A 125 8.76 -18.69 -9.33
C TRP A 125 8.51 -18.16 -7.92
N LEU A 126 7.23 -18.09 -7.49
CA LEU A 126 6.81 -17.71 -6.15
C LEU A 126 6.04 -18.86 -5.49
N PHE A 127 6.58 -20.08 -5.61
CA PHE A 127 6.04 -21.28 -4.97
C PHE A 127 4.58 -21.61 -5.34
N GLY A 128 4.12 -21.18 -6.51
CA GLY A 128 2.75 -21.42 -6.96
C GLY A 128 1.70 -20.55 -6.25
N VAL A 129 2.11 -19.47 -5.57
CA VAL A 129 1.14 -18.55 -4.95
C VAL A 129 0.29 -17.88 -6.02
N GLY A 130 -1.04 -17.93 -5.85
CA GLY A 130 -1.98 -17.24 -6.74
C GLY A 130 -1.76 -15.72 -6.73
N ARG A 131 -1.82 -15.10 -7.91
CA ARG A 131 -1.69 -13.64 -8.09
C ARG A 131 -2.56 -12.86 -7.10
N ILE A 132 -3.85 -13.20 -7.03
CA ILE A 132 -4.80 -12.51 -6.16
C ILE A 132 -4.48 -12.70 -4.67
N THR A 133 -3.98 -13.87 -4.28
CA THR A 133 -3.54 -14.16 -2.92
C THR A 133 -2.33 -13.31 -2.56
N LEU A 134 -1.36 -13.19 -3.47
CA LEU A 134 -0.18 -12.35 -3.26
C LEU A 134 -0.56 -10.88 -3.07
N TYR A 135 -1.50 -10.36 -3.87
CA TYR A 135 -2.05 -9.02 -3.73
C TYR A 135 -2.66 -8.78 -2.34
N HIS A 136 -3.57 -9.67 -1.92
CA HIS A 136 -4.25 -9.56 -0.63
C HIS A 136 -3.31 -9.73 0.54
N ALA A 137 -2.34 -10.65 0.44
CA ALA A 137 -1.29 -10.77 1.44
C ALA A 137 -0.51 -9.44 1.56
N GLY A 138 -0.06 -8.89 0.43
CA GLY A 138 0.63 -7.61 0.37
C GLY A 138 -0.12 -6.48 1.09
N LEU A 139 -1.43 -6.37 0.87
CA LEU A 139 -2.25 -5.34 1.52
C LEU A 139 -2.63 -5.67 2.97
N PHE A 140 -3.32 -6.78 3.19
CA PHE A 140 -3.97 -7.08 4.47
C PHE A 140 -3.02 -7.65 5.52
N LEU A 141 -1.97 -8.38 5.10
CA LEU A 141 -0.99 -8.93 6.02
C LEU A 141 0.18 -7.98 6.24
N PHE A 142 0.60 -7.26 5.19
CA PHE A 142 1.81 -6.43 5.26
C PHE A 142 1.55 -4.94 5.46
N GLN A 143 0.76 -4.30 4.59
CA GLN A 143 0.65 -2.84 4.61
C GLN A 143 -0.35 -2.30 5.63
N ILE A 144 -1.58 -2.82 5.68
CA ILE A 144 -2.65 -2.31 6.56
C ILE A 144 -2.27 -2.43 8.04
N PRO A 145 -1.78 -3.58 8.56
CA PRO A 145 -1.41 -3.69 9.97
C PRO A 145 -0.27 -2.73 10.34
N GLY A 146 0.70 -2.54 9.46
CA GLY A 146 1.78 -1.60 9.67
C GLY A 146 1.32 -0.14 9.66
N MET A 147 0.36 0.20 8.79
CA MET A 147 -0.28 1.53 8.80
C MET A 147 -1.08 1.78 10.08
N VAL A 148 -1.82 0.78 10.56
CA VAL A 148 -2.53 0.86 11.84
C VAL A 148 -1.54 1.05 12.99
N TYR A 149 -0.42 0.31 13.00
CA TYR A 149 0.65 0.52 13.99
C TYR A 149 1.12 1.97 13.99
N PHE A 150 1.44 2.56 12.84
CA PHE A 150 1.91 3.94 12.78
C PHE A 150 0.83 4.97 13.13
N ALA A 151 -0.44 4.70 12.80
CA ALA A 151 -1.55 5.57 13.16
C ALA A 151 -1.82 5.62 14.68
N ILE A 152 -1.54 4.53 15.41
CA ILE A 152 -1.79 4.44 16.86
C ILE A 152 -0.56 4.88 17.66
N THR A 153 0.65 4.57 17.18
CA THR A 153 1.88 4.77 17.96
C THR A 153 2.54 6.13 17.76
N LYS A 154 2.14 6.89 16.74
CA LYS A 154 2.68 8.23 16.45
C LYS A 154 1.75 9.32 16.85
#